data_AF-A0A0M9J153-F1
#
_entry.id   AF-A0A0M9J153-F1
#
_cell.length_a   1.000
_cell.length_b   1.000
_cell.length_c   1.000
_cell.angle_alpha   90.00
_cell.angle_beta   90.00
_cell.angle_gamma   90.00
#
_symmetry.space_group_name_H-M   'P 1'
#
loop_
_entity.id
_entity.type
_entity.pdbx_description
1 polymer ?
#
loop_
_entity_poly.entity_id
_entity_poly.type
_entity_poly.pdbx_seq_one_letter_code
_entity_poly.pdbx_strand_id
1 'polypeptide(L)'
;MKTRLNVRPSSRRPLLRATLASLCLATLGALAGPAAIAAEPAATAPRLDAVQGAAAAVTPPDAATVLYYIYQIDGKGADSYEVANGSVATYWFGHAFELGGTQYFTGFAWDTREKYGKPGEDEVGPETQVNLAESTFTLTGSSAERPWKFRGMEHTIGMFGAYERPEAIDTRRKPLEYRTPAGKLVLAVPTQGFDNGTSFEGYALFVFNIGPRDELKDNVWTYVGSLITGDDNSAACADGDVMPCVSKTGKLTFTAQNGGDMPRITVTPSGSEISGPGKTRQLGAADAVSYVYDAASKKYAEK
;
A
#
# COMPACT_ATOMS: atom_id res chain seq x y z
N MET A 1 -3.72 -53.58 -39.52
CA MET A 1 -2.85 -53.95 -40.67
C MET A 1 -1.38 -53.83 -40.23
N LYS A 2 -0.44 -54.62 -40.77
CA LYS A 2 0.99 -54.56 -40.36
C LYS A 2 1.74 -53.45 -41.11
N THR A 3 2.76 -52.85 -40.48
CA THR A 3 4.14 -52.71 -41.02
C THR A 3 5.09 -52.25 -39.89
N ARG A 4 6.36 -52.69 -39.93
CA ARG A 4 7.48 -52.20 -39.09
C ARG A 4 8.68 -51.91 -40.01
N LEU A 5 9.49 -50.89 -39.69
CA LEU A 5 10.96 -50.86 -39.82
C LEU A 5 11.50 -49.82 -38.78
N ASN A 6 12.56 -50.01 -37.98
CA ASN A 6 13.99 -50.33 -38.23
C ASN A 6 14.73 -49.15 -38.92
N VAL A 7 15.93 -48.66 -38.56
CA VAL A 7 17.13 -49.11 -37.77
C VAL A 7 17.73 -47.83 -37.08
N ARG A 8 18.19 -47.77 -35.81
CA ARG A 8 19.54 -48.07 -35.21
C ARG A 8 20.75 -47.37 -35.92
N PRO A 9 21.95 -47.16 -35.29
CA PRO A 9 22.40 -47.41 -33.91
C PRO A 9 23.27 -46.26 -33.27
N SER A 10 24.21 -46.62 -32.38
CA SER A 10 25.16 -45.86 -31.53
C SER A 10 26.28 -45.08 -32.29
N SER A 11 27.27 -44.38 -31.69
CA SER A 11 27.95 -44.41 -30.36
C SER A 11 28.63 -43.04 -30.04
N ARG A 12 29.43 -42.74 -28.99
CA ARG A 12 30.37 -43.53 -28.15
C ARG A 12 30.74 -42.79 -26.83
N ARG A 13 30.92 -43.54 -25.73
CA ARG A 13 31.75 -43.23 -24.53
C ARG A 13 33.24 -43.62 -24.82
N PRO A 14 34.29 -43.52 -23.97
CA PRO A 14 34.38 -43.46 -22.48
C PRO A 14 35.20 -42.23 -21.96
N LEU A 15 35.89 -42.10 -20.80
CA LEU A 15 36.63 -43.01 -19.89
C LEU A 15 36.62 -42.62 -18.37
N LEU A 16 37.42 -43.41 -17.64
CA LEU A 16 37.85 -43.45 -16.23
C LEU A 16 38.58 -42.16 -15.75
N ARG A 17 38.70 -41.79 -14.46
CA ARG A 17 38.97 -42.48 -13.15
C ARG A 17 40.45 -42.82 -12.83
N ALA A 18 41.04 -42.02 -11.93
CA ALA A 18 42.08 -42.34 -10.91
C ALA A 18 41.96 -41.27 -9.77
N THR A 19 42.28 -41.38 -8.46
CA THR A 19 42.87 -42.37 -7.49
C THR A 19 44.33 -42.17 -7.03
N LEU A 20 44.54 -42.36 -5.71
CA LEU A 20 45.79 -42.30 -4.89
C LEU A 20 46.28 -40.88 -4.46
N ALA A 21 47.11 -40.70 -3.41
CA ALA A 21 47.04 -41.10 -1.97
C ALA A 21 48.34 -40.69 -1.21
N SER A 22 48.27 -40.44 0.12
CA SER A 22 49.41 -40.39 1.09
C SER A 22 50.39 -39.18 0.98
N LEU A 23 51.17 -38.73 2.00
CA LEU A 23 51.34 -39.11 3.44
C LEU A 23 51.91 -37.94 4.32
N CYS A 24 51.57 -37.93 5.63
CA CYS A 24 52.35 -37.53 6.84
C CYS A 24 53.06 -36.15 7.08
N LEU A 25 52.79 -35.59 8.29
CA LEU A 25 53.71 -34.98 9.30
C LEU A 25 54.37 -33.58 9.03
N ALA A 26 54.59 -32.66 9.99
CA ALA A 26 54.32 -32.61 11.46
C ALA A 26 54.26 -31.17 12.08
N THR A 27 53.99 -31.12 13.40
CA THR A 27 54.34 -30.09 14.44
C THR A 27 53.65 -28.71 14.53
N LEU A 28 52.91 -28.56 15.65
CA LEU A 28 52.71 -27.42 16.58
C LEU A 28 52.58 -25.96 16.07
N GLY A 29 51.48 -25.32 16.48
CA GLY A 29 51.32 -23.85 16.53
C GLY A 29 49.97 -23.47 17.14
N ALA A 30 49.88 -23.37 18.47
CA ALA A 30 48.60 -23.12 19.16
C ALA A 30 48.33 -21.62 19.37
N LEU A 31 47.20 -21.13 18.86
CA LEU A 31 46.53 -19.90 19.29
C LEU A 31 45.00 -20.06 19.10
N ALA A 32 44.21 -19.29 19.85
CA ALA A 32 42.79 -19.57 20.05
C ALA A 32 41.85 -18.88 19.04
N GLY A 33 40.73 -19.55 18.73
CA GLY A 33 39.61 -18.98 17.98
C GLY A 33 38.70 -20.06 17.36
N PRO A 34 37.49 -20.32 17.90
CA PRO A 34 36.52 -21.17 17.21
C PRO A 34 35.99 -20.42 15.97
N ALA A 35 36.31 -20.92 14.78
CA ALA A 35 35.75 -20.40 13.54
C ALA A 35 34.23 -20.64 13.52
N ALA A 36 33.45 -19.56 13.45
CA ALA A 36 32.01 -19.64 13.34
C ALA A 36 31.62 -20.31 12.00
N ILE A 37 30.73 -21.29 12.06
CA ILE A 37 30.12 -21.87 10.85
C ILE A 37 29.27 -20.78 10.20
N ALA A 38 29.50 -20.52 8.91
CA ALA A 38 28.67 -19.59 8.16
C ALA A 38 27.26 -20.18 7.98
N ALA A 39 26.31 -19.65 8.75
CA ALA A 39 24.88 -19.80 8.51
C ALA A 39 24.36 -18.48 7.95
N GLU A 40 23.64 -18.53 6.83
CA GLU A 40 22.97 -17.37 6.27
C GLU A 40 21.87 -16.89 7.23
N PRO A 41 21.89 -15.64 7.72
CA PRO A 41 20.74 -15.07 8.38
C PRO A 41 19.70 -14.75 7.29
N ALA A 42 18.67 -15.60 7.17
CA ALA A 42 17.50 -15.27 6.38
C ALA A 42 16.95 -13.92 6.85
N ALA A 43 16.88 -12.94 5.93
CA ALA A 43 16.54 -11.56 6.26
C ALA A 43 15.03 -11.41 6.53
N THR A 44 14.60 -11.82 7.71
CA THR A 44 13.25 -11.56 8.23
C THR A 44 13.09 -10.05 8.39
N ALA A 45 12.38 -9.42 7.46
CA ALA A 45 12.04 -8.00 7.56
C ALA A 45 11.25 -7.75 8.86
N PRO A 46 11.53 -6.65 9.60
CA PRO A 46 10.85 -6.37 10.85
C PRO A 46 9.37 -6.05 10.59
N ARG A 47 8.47 -6.87 11.14
CA ARG A 47 7.06 -6.48 11.29
C ARG A 47 7.00 -5.27 12.22
N LEU A 48 6.42 -4.18 11.73
CA LEU A 48 6.22 -2.96 12.49
C LEU A 48 4.85 -2.98 13.16
N ASP A 49 4.79 -3.58 14.35
CA ASP A 49 3.68 -3.37 15.27
C ASP A 49 3.56 -1.87 15.64
N ALA A 50 2.33 -1.41 15.91
CA ALA A 50 2.01 0.01 15.98
C ALA A 50 2.76 0.78 17.08
N VAL A 51 3.19 2.02 16.77
CA VAL A 51 3.85 2.93 17.71
C VAL A 51 2.88 3.34 18.84
N GLN A 52 3.09 2.80 20.03
CA GLN A 52 2.21 2.99 21.19
C GLN A 52 2.46 4.31 21.95
N GLY A 53 1.40 4.85 22.54
CA GLY A 53 1.46 5.94 23.51
C GLY A 53 0.13 6.12 24.24
N ALA A 54 0.17 6.05 25.58
CA ALA A 54 -0.95 6.13 26.52
C ALA A 54 -1.95 4.95 26.52
N ALA A 55 -2.22 4.44 27.74
CA ALA A 55 -3.05 3.27 28.04
C ALA A 55 -2.61 1.94 27.36
N ALA A 56 -3.18 0.82 27.83
CA ALA A 56 -3.10 -0.44 27.11
C ALA A 56 -4.08 -0.40 25.92
N ALA A 57 -3.64 0.21 24.81
CA ALA A 57 -4.43 0.30 23.60
C ALA A 57 -4.82 -1.10 23.11
N VAL A 58 -6.13 -1.34 22.96
CA VAL A 58 -6.65 -2.65 22.59
C VAL A 58 -6.27 -2.97 21.15
N THR A 59 -5.45 -4.00 20.95
CA THR A 59 -4.94 -4.41 19.63
C THR A 59 -6.07 -4.54 18.62
N PRO A 60 -6.03 -3.81 17.49
CA PRO A 60 -7.01 -3.96 16.40
C PRO A 60 -6.97 -5.35 15.75
N PRO A 61 -8.01 -5.72 14.98
CA PRO A 61 -7.97 -6.84 14.05
C PRO A 61 -6.75 -6.76 13.12
N ASP A 62 -6.11 -7.90 12.86
CA ASP A 62 -4.94 -7.99 11.99
C ASP A 62 -5.32 -8.10 10.50
N ALA A 63 -4.31 -8.01 9.63
CA ALA A 63 -4.48 -8.10 8.18
C ALA A 63 -5.24 -9.36 7.74
N ALA A 64 -4.95 -10.51 8.36
CA ALA A 64 -5.60 -11.77 8.05
C ALA A 64 -7.08 -11.78 8.48
N THR A 65 -7.41 -11.21 9.64
CA THR A 65 -8.79 -11.03 10.10
C THR A 65 -9.57 -10.09 9.16
N VAL A 66 -8.96 -8.98 8.75
CA VAL A 66 -9.55 -8.01 7.81
C VAL A 66 -9.86 -8.68 6.47
N LEU A 67 -8.88 -9.38 5.87
CA LEU A 67 -9.07 -10.07 4.60
C LEU A 67 -10.08 -11.22 4.71
N TYR A 68 -10.09 -11.97 5.81
CA TYR A 68 -11.10 -13.00 6.06
C TYR A 68 -12.52 -12.41 6.11
N TYR A 69 -12.73 -11.28 6.79
CA TYR A 69 -14.06 -10.66 6.85
C TYR A 69 -14.53 -10.08 5.51
N ILE A 70 -13.60 -9.63 4.65
CA ILE A 70 -13.93 -9.19 3.29
C ILE A 70 -14.24 -10.40 2.39
N TYR A 71 -13.30 -11.33 2.22
CA TYR A 71 -13.36 -12.37 1.17
C TYR A 71 -13.88 -13.74 1.63
N GLN A 72 -14.12 -13.93 2.94
CA GLN A 72 -14.58 -15.20 3.55
C GLN A 72 -13.65 -16.41 3.30
N ILE A 73 -12.38 -16.15 2.98
CA ILE A 73 -11.33 -17.14 2.69
C ILE A 73 -10.29 -17.14 3.83
N ASP A 74 -9.92 -18.33 4.30
CA ASP A 74 -8.84 -18.50 5.27
C ASP A 74 -7.46 -18.46 4.59
N GLY A 75 -6.90 -17.26 4.49
CA GLY A 75 -5.56 -16.98 3.97
C GLY A 75 -4.39 -17.46 4.86
N LYS A 76 -4.62 -18.29 5.88
CA LYS A 76 -3.57 -18.91 6.74
C LYS A 76 -2.64 -17.92 7.45
N GLY A 77 -3.12 -16.71 7.71
CA GLY A 77 -2.33 -15.64 8.33
C GLY A 77 -1.50 -14.79 7.35
N ALA A 78 -1.69 -14.97 6.04
CA ALA A 78 -1.12 -14.09 5.02
C ALA A 78 -1.88 -12.76 4.91
N ASP A 79 -1.15 -11.74 4.48
CA ASP A 79 -1.64 -10.40 4.13
C ASP A 79 -1.89 -10.23 2.62
N SER A 80 -1.72 -11.29 1.82
CA SER A 80 -2.04 -11.34 0.39
C SER A 80 -2.37 -12.78 -0.05
N TYR A 81 -3.41 -12.98 -0.87
CA TYR A 81 -3.77 -14.28 -1.45
C TYR A 81 -4.74 -14.17 -2.64
N GLU A 82 -4.83 -15.23 -3.46
CA GLU A 82 -5.79 -15.33 -4.57
C GLU A 82 -7.23 -15.49 -4.05
N VAL A 83 -8.17 -14.68 -4.54
CA VAL A 83 -9.57 -14.65 -4.10
C VAL A 83 -10.54 -15.25 -5.12
N ALA A 84 -10.36 -14.99 -6.41
CA ALA A 84 -11.16 -15.55 -7.49
C ALA A 84 -10.42 -15.45 -8.84
N ASN A 85 -10.34 -16.54 -9.62
CA ASN A 85 -9.88 -16.52 -11.02
C ASN A 85 -8.61 -15.68 -11.27
N GLY A 86 -7.54 -15.88 -10.50
CA GLY A 86 -6.28 -15.11 -10.64
C GLY A 86 -6.32 -13.66 -10.14
N SER A 87 -7.44 -13.19 -9.57
CA SER A 87 -7.49 -11.98 -8.75
C SER A 87 -6.76 -12.22 -7.44
N VAL A 88 -5.81 -11.35 -7.10
CA VAL A 88 -5.10 -11.36 -5.80
C VAL A 88 -5.57 -10.18 -4.97
N ALA A 89 -6.07 -10.47 -3.76
CA ALA A 89 -6.36 -9.48 -2.75
C ALA A 89 -5.18 -9.32 -1.79
N THR A 90 -4.94 -8.09 -1.33
CA THR A 90 -3.83 -7.73 -0.46
C THR A 90 -4.26 -6.67 0.56
N TYR A 91 -3.89 -6.84 1.82
CA TYR A 91 -4.12 -5.85 2.87
C TYR A 91 -3.25 -4.61 2.63
N TRP A 92 -3.83 -3.42 2.86
CA TRP A 92 -3.20 -2.14 2.53
C TRP A 92 -2.92 -1.29 3.75
N PHE A 93 -3.95 -1.05 4.57
CA PHE A 93 -3.92 -0.05 5.62
C PHE A 93 -4.96 -0.34 6.69
N GLY A 94 -4.72 0.10 7.93
CA GLY A 94 -5.65 -0.08 9.04
C GLY A 94 -5.68 1.16 9.93
N HIS A 95 -6.89 1.58 10.31
CA HIS A 95 -7.10 2.82 11.07
C HIS A 95 -8.12 2.61 12.19
N ALA A 96 -7.69 2.87 13.43
CA ALA A 96 -8.57 2.96 14.59
C ALA A 96 -8.90 4.43 14.88
N PHE A 97 -10.17 4.75 15.09
CA PHE A 97 -10.65 6.12 15.24
C PHE A 97 -11.94 6.21 16.07
N GLU A 98 -12.16 7.36 16.72
CA GLU A 98 -13.45 7.65 17.35
C GLU A 98 -14.36 8.46 16.41
N LEU A 99 -15.64 8.11 16.38
CA LEU A 99 -16.69 8.95 15.82
C LEU A 99 -17.97 8.84 16.68
N GLY A 100 -18.48 9.97 17.17
CA GLY A 100 -19.71 10.02 17.98
C GLY A 100 -19.67 9.20 19.27
N GLY A 101 -18.51 9.14 19.96
CA GLY A 101 -18.33 8.32 21.17
C GLY A 101 -18.18 6.82 20.91
N THR A 102 -18.27 6.36 19.65
CA THR A 102 -17.99 4.96 19.29
C THR A 102 -16.57 4.85 18.74
N GLN A 103 -15.81 3.90 19.28
CA GLN A 103 -14.48 3.54 18.80
C GLN A 103 -14.60 2.50 17.68
N TYR A 104 -14.07 2.83 16.52
CA TYR A 104 -14.05 2.03 15.30
C TYR A 104 -12.63 1.55 14.97
N PHE A 105 -12.55 0.48 14.20
CA PHE A 105 -11.39 0.15 13.38
C PHE A 105 -11.85 -0.23 11.99
N THR A 106 -11.17 0.27 10.97
CA THR A 106 -11.35 -0.18 9.58
C THR A 106 -10.03 -0.70 9.05
N GLY A 107 -10.06 -1.91 8.50
CA GLY A 107 -8.99 -2.43 7.65
C GLY A 107 -9.37 -2.33 6.18
N PHE A 108 -8.47 -1.75 5.39
CA PHE A 108 -8.58 -1.59 3.95
C PHE A 108 -7.72 -2.63 3.24
N ALA A 109 -8.25 -3.20 2.17
CA ALA A 109 -7.57 -4.08 1.25
C ALA A 109 -7.74 -3.57 -0.19
N TRP A 110 -6.91 -4.07 -1.10
CA TRP A 110 -7.12 -3.91 -2.54
C TRP A 110 -7.06 -5.26 -3.24
N ASP A 111 -7.69 -5.35 -4.41
CA ASP A 111 -7.64 -6.52 -5.28
C ASP A 111 -7.42 -6.15 -6.75
N THR A 112 -6.75 -7.05 -7.47
CA THR A 112 -6.67 -6.99 -8.93
C THR A 112 -7.96 -7.53 -9.55
N ARG A 113 -8.30 -7.13 -10.78
CA ARG A 113 -9.37 -7.79 -11.55
C ARG A 113 -9.19 -9.31 -11.64
N GLU A 114 -10.31 -10.02 -11.80
CA GLU A 114 -10.33 -11.42 -12.23
C GLU A 114 -9.81 -11.56 -13.66
N LYS A 115 -9.21 -12.72 -13.95
CA LYS A 115 -8.48 -13.02 -15.19
C LYS A 115 -9.14 -14.18 -15.92
N TYR A 116 -9.87 -13.84 -16.99
CA TYR A 116 -10.65 -14.78 -17.80
C TYR A 116 -10.00 -15.07 -19.18
N GLY A 117 -8.91 -14.38 -19.53
CA GLY A 117 -8.16 -14.61 -20.77
C GLY A 117 -7.24 -15.84 -20.68
N LYS A 118 -6.47 -16.11 -21.74
CA LYS A 118 -5.32 -17.04 -21.60
C LYS A 118 -4.17 -16.32 -20.88
N PRO A 119 -3.28 -17.04 -20.19
CA PRO A 119 -2.09 -16.45 -19.59
C PRO A 119 -1.28 -15.64 -20.61
N GLY A 120 -1.15 -14.32 -20.37
CA GLY A 120 -0.49 -13.37 -21.27
C GLY A 120 -1.41 -12.56 -22.19
N GLU A 121 -2.74 -12.79 -22.16
CA GLU A 121 -3.72 -11.95 -22.88
C GLU A 121 -4.24 -10.79 -22.00
N ASP A 122 -4.08 -10.86 -20.67
CA ASP A 122 -4.44 -9.81 -19.71
C ASP A 122 -3.36 -8.72 -19.61
N GLU A 123 -3.23 -7.89 -20.65
CA GLU A 123 -2.35 -6.71 -20.62
C GLU A 123 -2.83 -5.69 -19.56
N VAL A 124 -1.88 -5.07 -18.84
CA VAL A 124 -2.12 -4.07 -17.80
C VAL A 124 -1.70 -2.70 -18.33
N GLY A 125 -2.66 -1.77 -18.43
CA GLY A 125 -2.40 -0.40 -18.87
C GLY A 125 -1.96 0.51 -17.70
N PRO A 126 -1.41 1.70 -18.00
CA PRO A 126 -1.08 2.70 -16.97
C PRO A 126 -2.32 3.08 -16.15
N GLU A 127 -3.44 3.36 -16.81
CA GLU A 127 -4.72 3.71 -16.17
C GLU A 127 -5.45 2.52 -15.52
N THR A 128 -4.89 1.31 -15.52
CA THR A 128 -5.50 0.15 -14.85
C THR A 128 -5.40 0.33 -13.34
N GLN A 129 -6.52 0.58 -12.69
CA GLN A 129 -6.63 0.77 -11.24
C GLN A 129 -6.91 -0.55 -10.52
N VAL A 130 -6.61 -0.63 -9.22
CA VAL A 130 -7.05 -1.72 -8.34
C VAL A 130 -8.34 -1.32 -7.62
N ASN A 131 -9.17 -2.31 -7.31
CA ASN A 131 -10.35 -2.11 -6.47
C ASN A 131 -9.93 -1.95 -5.01
N LEU A 132 -10.64 -1.13 -4.24
CA LEU A 132 -10.51 -1.01 -2.79
C LEU A 132 -11.68 -1.69 -2.11
N ALA A 133 -11.40 -2.50 -1.09
CA ALA A 133 -12.39 -3.12 -0.21
C ALA A 133 -12.11 -2.79 1.26
N GLU A 134 -13.12 -2.89 2.13
CA GLU A 134 -12.99 -2.61 3.56
C GLU A 134 -13.68 -3.65 4.44
N SER A 135 -13.18 -3.82 5.67
CA SER A 135 -14.00 -4.33 6.78
C SER A 135 -13.87 -3.46 8.03
N THR A 136 -15.02 -3.11 8.60
CA THR A 136 -15.14 -2.23 9.76
C THR A 136 -15.62 -3.00 10.99
N PHE A 137 -15.04 -2.62 12.13
CA PHE A 137 -15.24 -3.19 13.45
C PHE A 137 -15.54 -2.07 14.45
N THR A 138 -16.12 -2.44 15.60
CA THR A 138 -16.37 -1.54 16.73
C THR A 138 -15.80 -2.13 18.01
N LEU A 139 -15.30 -1.30 18.92
CA LEU A 139 -14.79 -1.73 20.23
C LEU A 139 -15.97 -1.99 21.21
N THR A 140 -16.83 -2.94 20.85
CA THR A 140 -18.07 -3.30 21.59
C THR A 140 -18.16 -4.80 21.88
N GLY A 141 -17.04 -5.51 21.76
CA GLY A 141 -16.94 -6.95 22.02
C GLY A 141 -17.15 -7.31 23.50
N SER A 142 -17.69 -8.51 23.73
CA SER A 142 -18.17 -8.95 25.04
C SER A 142 -17.10 -9.63 25.92
N SER A 143 -15.85 -9.75 25.46
CA SER A 143 -14.72 -10.26 26.26
C SER A 143 -13.41 -9.53 25.93
N ALA A 144 -12.46 -9.57 26.86
CA ALA A 144 -11.12 -9.01 26.65
C ALA A 144 -10.31 -9.74 25.56
N GLU A 145 -10.68 -10.98 25.24
CA GLU A 145 -10.07 -11.79 24.17
C GLU A 145 -10.63 -11.45 22.78
N ARG A 146 -11.88 -10.96 22.71
CA ARG A 146 -12.55 -10.53 21.47
C ARG A 146 -13.26 -9.18 21.67
N PRO A 147 -12.49 -8.10 21.93
CA PRO A 147 -13.04 -6.79 22.26
C PRO A 147 -13.51 -6.02 21.01
N TRP A 148 -13.08 -6.44 19.82
CA TRP A 148 -13.56 -5.92 18.54
C TRP A 148 -14.70 -6.78 18.00
N LYS A 149 -15.83 -6.14 17.73
CA LYS A 149 -17.01 -6.73 17.10
C LYS A 149 -17.12 -6.24 15.66
N PHE A 150 -17.16 -7.17 14.72
CA PHE A 150 -17.41 -6.89 13.31
C PHE A 150 -18.73 -6.11 13.11
N ARG A 151 -18.69 -5.07 12.27
CA ARG A 151 -19.84 -4.22 11.92
C ARG A 151 -20.35 -4.50 10.51
N GLY A 152 -19.45 -4.65 9.55
CA GLY A 152 -19.77 -4.82 8.13
C GLY A 152 -18.51 -4.77 7.27
N MET A 153 -18.68 -5.10 5.99
CA MET A 153 -17.66 -5.08 4.96
C MET A 153 -18.23 -4.51 3.66
N GLU A 154 -17.39 -3.92 2.82
CA GLU A 154 -17.78 -3.44 1.49
C GLU A 154 -16.74 -3.90 0.46
N HIS A 155 -17.15 -4.78 -0.46
CA HIS A 155 -16.26 -5.36 -1.48
C HIS A 155 -15.76 -4.33 -2.51
N THR A 156 -16.40 -3.17 -2.63
CA THR A 156 -15.86 -2.05 -3.39
C THR A 156 -16.21 -0.74 -2.70
N ILE A 157 -15.20 0.08 -2.42
CA ILE A 157 -15.32 1.47 -1.92
C ILE A 157 -14.78 2.49 -2.91
N GLY A 158 -14.30 2.03 -4.07
CA GLY A 158 -13.73 2.83 -5.15
C GLY A 158 -12.58 2.10 -5.86
N MET A 159 -12.04 2.75 -6.89
CA MET A 159 -10.86 2.30 -7.63
C MET A 159 -9.71 3.30 -7.42
N PHE A 160 -8.48 2.84 -7.21
CA PHE A 160 -7.31 3.72 -7.03
C PHE A 160 -6.00 3.16 -7.60
N GLY A 161 -4.96 3.99 -7.57
CA GLY A 161 -3.64 3.65 -8.10
C GLY A 161 -3.61 3.56 -9.64
N ALA A 162 -2.61 2.85 -10.14
CA ALA A 162 -2.23 2.75 -11.56
C ALA A 162 -1.45 1.45 -11.79
N TYR A 163 -1.29 1.00 -13.04
CA TYR A 163 -0.55 -0.22 -13.42
C TYR A 163 -0.98 -1.49 -12.66
N GLU A 164 -2.28 -1.64 -12.38
CA GLU A 164 -2.88 -2.71 -11.56
C GLU A 164 -2.26 -2.79 -10.15
N ARG A 165 -1.87 -1.64 -9.58
CA ARG A 165 -1.27 -1.50 -8.24
C ARG A 165 -1.78 -0.28 -7.46
N PRO A 166 -1.79 -0.35 -6.12
CA PRO A 166 -2.07 0.80 -5.26
C PRO A 166 -0.89 1.78 -5.21
N GLU A 167 -1.13 2.99 -4.70
CA GLU A 167 -0.05 3.79 -4.11
C GLU A 167 0.46 3.12 -2.82
N ALA A 168 1.76 3.21 -2.54
CA ALA A 168 2.33 2.64 -1.32
C ALA A 168 2.03 3.53 -0.10
N ILE A 169 1.87 2.94 1.08
CA ILE A 169 1.70 3.71 2.32
C ILE A 169 3.02 4.41 2.69
N ASP A 170 2.93 5.69 3.06
CA ASP A 170 4.04 6.41 3.67
C ASP A 170 3.98 6.35 5.20
N THR A 171 4.70 5.37 5.73
CA THR A 171 4.81 5.12 7.18
C THR A 171 5.57 6.20 7.96
N ARG A 172 6.20 7.17 7.28
CA ARG A 172 6.89 8.31 7.93
C ARG A 172 5.91 9.40 8.37
N ARG A 173 4.77 9.52 7.67
CA ARG A 173 3.70 10.49 7.96
C ARG A 173 2.57 9.81 8.73
N LYS A 174 1.82 10.60 9.51
CA LYS A 174 0.59 10.14 10.17
C LYS A 174 -0.62 10.43 9.30
N PRO A 175 -1.66 9.57 9.30
CA PRO A 175 -2.96 9.91 8.74
C PRO A 175 -3.52 11.19 9.35
N LEU A 176 -4.32 11.91 8.57
CA LEU A 176 -4.98 13.13 9.00
C LEU A 176 -6.49 12.92 8.98
N GLU A 177 -7.17 13.39 10.02
CA GLU A 177 -8.58 13.14 10.28
C GLU A 177 -9.35 14.47 10.42
N TYR A 178 -10.56 14.54 9.87
CA TYR A 178 -11.50 15.64 10.06
C TYR A 178 -12.92 15.13 10.29
N ARG A 179 -13.53 15.51 11.42
CA ARG A 179 -14.94 15.21 11.71
C ARG A 179 -15.83 16.29 11.09
N THR A 180 -16.82 15.89 10.30
CA THR A 180 -17.73 16.83 9.63
C THR A 180 -18.90 17.25 10.52
N PRO A 181 -19.56 18.39 10.24
CA PRO A 181 -20.75 18.82 10.98
C PRO A 181 -21.92 17.82 10.94
N ALA A 182 -22.08 17.04 9.86
CA ALA A 182 -23.07 15.95 9.78
C ALA A 182 -22.62 14.63 10.43
N GLY A 183 -21.48 14.62 11.14
CA GLY A 183 -21.00 13.44 11.88
C GLY A 183 -20.31 12.37 11.03
N LYS A 184 -19.69 12.75 9.89
CA LYS A 184 -18.81 11.87 9.11
C LYS A 184 -17.36 12.02 9.57
N LEU A 185 -16.51 11.08 9.17
CA LEU A 185 -15.05 11.24 9.20
C LEU A 185 -14.53 11.37 7.76
N VAL A 186 -13.69 12.38 7.51
CA VAL A 186 -12.78 12.43 6.36
C VAL A 186 -11.40 12.00 6.83
N LEU A 187 -10.82 11.03 6.14
CA LEU A 187 -9.52 10.43 6.42
C LEU A 187 -8.59 10.66 5.23
N ALA A 188 -7.41 11.22 5.46
CA ALA A 188 -6.33 11.28 4.50
C ALA A 188 -5.22 10.30 4.92
N VAL A 189 -5.07 9.21 4.17
CA VAL A 189 -4.05 8.18 4.36
C VAL A 189 -2.78 8.61 3.62
N PRO A 190 -1.60 8.72 4.27
CA PRO A 190 -0.39 9.21 3.60
C PRO A 190 0.13 8.17 2.60
N THR A 191 0.35 8.59 1.37
CA THR A 191 0.83 7.73 0.28
C THR A 191 2.16 8.22 -0.28
N GLN A 192 2.90 7.32 -0.90
CA GLN A 192 4.15 7.60 -1.61
C GLN A 192 4.28 6.68 -2.83
N GLY A 193 5.09 7.10 -3.78
CA GLY A 193 5.42 6.29 -4.95
C GLY A 193 6.61 6.84 -5.71
N PHE A 194 6.87 6.22 -6.85
CA PHE A 194 7.92 6.62 -7.79
C PHE A 194 7.42 6.35 -9.20
N ASP A 195 7.51 7.36 -10.07
CA ASP A 195 7.21 7.23 -11.49
C ASP A 195 8.21 8.03 -12.33
N ASN A 196 8.61 7.49 -13.48
CA ASN A 196 9.41 8.16 -14.51
C ASN A 196 10.61 9.01 -14.00
N GLY A 197 11.31 8.54 -12.95
CA GLY A 197 12.48 9.23 -12.38
C GLY A 197 12.17 10.22 -11.25
N THR A 198 10.90 10.34 -10.85
CA THR A 198 10.42 11.26 -9.82
C THR A 198 9.77 10.47 -8.68
N SER A 199 10.23 10.68 -7.45
CA SER A 199 9.53 10.20 -6.25
C SER A 199 8.38 11.16 -5.93
N PHE A 200 7.24 10.66 -5.43
CA PHE A 200 6.12 11.51 -5.03
C PHE A 200 5.56 11.16 -3.66
N GLU A 201 5.08 12.18 -2.95
CA GLU A 201 4.40 12.12 -1.65
C GLU A 201 2.97 12.62 -1.80
N GLY A 202 1.97 11.81 -1.46
CA GLY A 202 0.55 12.17 -1.57
C GLY A 202 -0.28 11.80 -0.35
N TYR A 203 -1.60 11.91 -0.50
CA TYR A 203 -2.59 11.31 0.39
C TYR A 203 -3.74 10.73 -0.43
N ALA A 204 -4.11 9.48 -0.16
CA ALA A 204 -5.38 8.92 -0.60
C ALA A 204 -6.50 9.30 0.38
N LEU A 205 -7.61 9.83 -0.13
CA LEU A 205 -8.70 10.39 0.65
C LEU A 205 -9.90 9.45 0.74
N PHE A 206 -10.48 9.34 1.94
CA PHE A 206 -11.61 8.48 2.24
C PHE A 206 -12.64 9.21 3.09
N VAL A 207 -13.92 8.83 2.95
CA VAL A 207 -15.04 9.36 3.74
C VAL A 207 -15.81 8.20 4.36
N PHE A 208 -15.98 8.25 5.69
CA PHE A 208 -16.80 7.31 6.47
C PHE A 208 -18.13 7.98 6.84
N ASN A 209 -19.23 7.41 6.35
CA ASN A 209 -20.59 7.87 6.63
C ASN A 209 -21.46 6.74 7.19
N ILE A 210 -21.64 6.74 8.51
CA ILE A 210 -22.57 5.84 9.23
C ILE A 210 -23.96 6.45 9.45
N GLY A 211 -24.18 7.69 9.02
CA GLY A 211 -25.46 8.38 9.13
C GLY A 211 -26.44 7.98 8.02
N PRO A 212 -27.56 8.72 7.89
CA PRO A 212 -28.49 8.56 6.78
C PRO A 212 -27.77 8.67 5.42
N ARG A 213 -27.99 7.67 4.56
CA ARG A 213 -27.44 7.55 3.20
C ARG A 213 -28.39 6.67 2.38
N ASP A 214 -28.28 6.70 1.06
CA ASP A 214 -29.02 5.78 0.19
C ASP A 214 -28.32 4.42 0.19
N GLU A 215 -28.72 3.48 1.04
CA GLU A 215 -28.00 2.20 1.24
C GLU A 215 -27.92 1.29 -0.01
N LEU A 216 -28.54 1.69 -1.13
CA LEU A 216 -28.43 1.03 -2.45
C LEU A 216 -27.46 1.76 -3.42
N LYS A 217 -26.92 2.93 -3.03
CA LYS A 217 -26.04 3.80 -3.87
C LYS A 217 -24.86 4.44 -3.11
N ASP A 218 -24.91 4.43 -1.79
CA ASP A 218 -23.97 5.08 -0.89
C ASP A 218 -23.39 4.06 0.10
N ASN A 219 -22.12 3.78 -0.11
CA ASN A 219 -21.31 2.99 0.79
C ASN A 219 -21.12 3.68 2.15
N VAL A 220 -20.74 2.90 3.16
CA VAL A 220 -20.27 3.38 4.46
C VAL A 220 -18.90 4.02 4.32
N TRP A 221 -17.98 3.42 3.56
CA TRP A 221 -16.72 4.03 3.14
C TRP A 221 -16.73 4.37 1.65
N THR A 222 -16.28 5.57 1.31
CA THR A 222 -16.04 5.99 -0.08
C THR A 222 -14.62 6.50 -0.23
N TYR A 223 -13.86 5.99 -1.21
CA TYR A 223 -12.62 6.61 -1.67
C TYR A 223 -12.95 7.80 -2.58
N VAL A 224 -12.44 8.98 -2.22
CA VAL A 224 -12.81 10.27 -2.82
C VAL A 224 -11.66 10.95 -3.58
N GLY A 225 -10.62 10.18 -3.93
CA GLY A 225 -9.48 10.60 -4.76
C GLY A 225 -8.15 10.66 -4.02
N SER A 226 -7.05 10.73 -4.76
CA SER A 226 -5.70 11.00 -4.24
C SER A 226 -5.30 12.44 -4.53
N LEU A 227 -4.50 13.02 -3.62
CA LEU A 227 -3.84 14.31 -3.80
C LEU A 227 -2.34 14.12 -3.75
N ILE A 228 -1.61 14.55 -4.79
CA ILE A 228 -0.16 14.72 -4.71
C ILE A 228 0.13 15.96 -3.86
N THR A 229 1.10 15.84 -2.97
CA THR A 229 1.52 16.91 -2.05
C THR A 229 3.00 17.28 -2.18
N GLY A 230 3.83 16.38 -2.71
CA GLY A 230 5.25 16.60 -2.95
C GLY A 230 5.80 15.73 -4.06
N ASP A 231 6.93 16.15 -4.62
CA ASP A 231 7.68 15.47 -5.65
C ASP A 231 9.19 15.79 -5.53
N ASP A 232 10.01 14.83 -5.93
CA ASP A 232 11.47 14.90 -5.86
C ASP A 232 12.09 14.21 -7.10
N ASN A 233 12.83 14.97 -7.91
CA ASN A 233 13.43 14.47 -9.17
C ASN A 233 14.92 14.08 -9.03
N SER A 234 15.44 13.90 -7.81
CA SER A 234 16.86 13.61 -7.57
C SER A 234 17.39 12.39 -8.34
N ALA A 235 16.55 11.38 -8.56
CA ALA A 235 16.89 10.19 -9.34
C ALA A 235 17.02 10.44 -10.86
N ALA A 236 16.54 11.58 -11.37
CA ALA A 236 16.55 11.95 -12.80
C ALA A 236 17.40 13.19 -13.11
N CYS A 237 17.64 14.09 -12.15
CA CYS A 237 18.34 15.34 -12.38
C CYS A 237 19.86 15.18 -12.64
N ALA A 238 20.45 14.08 -12.17
CA ALA A 238 21.89 13.78 -12.22
C ALA A 238 22.75 14.94 -11.68
N ASP A 239 22.53 15.30 -10.41
CA ASP A 239 23.17 16.42 -9.69
C ASP A 239 23.04 17.82 -10.35
N GLY A 240 22.24 17.93 -11.43
CA GLY A 240 22.00 19.14 -12.20
C GLY A 240 22.35 19.02 -13.68
N ASP A 241 23.07 17.98 -14.11
CA ASP A 241 23.59 17.82 -15.47
C ASP A 241 22.50 17.60 -16.54
N VAL A 242 21.39 16.97 -16.16
CA VAL A 242 20.26 16.70 -17.08
C VAL A 242 19.18 17.78 -16.96
N MET A 243 18.83 18.14 -15.74
CA MET A 243 17.86 19.19 -15.39
C MET A 243 18.11 19.64 -13.95
N PRO A 244 17.61 20.81 -13.52
CA PRO A 244 17.75 21.22 -12.12
C PRO A 244 17.14 20.20 -11.16
N CYS A 245 17.91 19.81 -10.15
CA CYS A 245 17.39 19.03 -9.03
C CYS A 245 16.42 19.89 -8.22
N VAL A 246 15.21 19.38 -8.01
CA VAL A 246 14.14 20.01 -7.24
C VAL A 246 13.45 18.99 -6.35
N SER A 247 12.99 19.48 -5.21
CA SER A 247 12.28 18.70 -4.20
C SER A 247 11.28 19.63 -3.51
N LYS A 248 10.04 19.19 -3.41
CA LYS A 248 8.96 19.90 -2.71
C LYS A 248 8.10 18.94 -1.91
N THR A 249 7.58 19.42 -0.79
CA THR A 249 6.63 18.67 0.06
C THR A 249 5.51 19.60 0.53
N GLY A 250 4.34 19.04 0.80
CA GLY A 250 3.08 19.77 0.93
C GLY A 250 2.36 19.49 2.22
N LYS A 251 2.15 20.54 3.02
CA LYS A 251 1.35 20.44 4.24
C LYS A 251 -0.14 20.46 3.88
N LEU A 252 -0.78 19.29 3.96
CA LEU A 252 -2.24 19.16 3.88
C LEU A 252 -2.90 19.75 5.14
N THR A 253 -3.96 20.52 4.95
CA THR A 253 -4.81 21.05 6.02
C THR A 253 -6.29 20.96 5.64
N PHE A 254 -7.14 20.60 6.60
CA PHE A 254 -8.61 20.64 6.46
C PHE A 254 -9.15 21.95 7.03
N THR A 255 -10.07 22.60 6.30
CA THR A 255 -10.75 23.83 6.74
C THR A 255 -12.26 23.70 6.54
N ALA A 256 -13.06 24.02 7.55
CA ALA A 256 -14.51 24.03 7.47
C ALA A 256 -15.01 25.02 6.39
N GLN A 257 -16.11 24.68 5.69
CA GLN A 257 -16.72 25.56 4.70
C GLN A 257 -18.09 26.06 5.19
N ASN A 258 -18.34 27.37 5.09
CA ASN A 258 -19.63 27.95 5.45
C ASN A 258 -20.75 27.33 4.59
N GLY A 259 -21.71 26.67 5.23
CA GLY A 259 -22.80 25.94 4.56
C GLY A 259 -22.41 24.60 3.93
N GLY A 260 -21.17 24.14 4.11
CA GLY A 260 -20.69 22.84 3.61
C GLY A 260 -20.41 21.86 4.75
N ASP A 261 -20.79 20.59 4.55
CA ASP A 261 -20.45 19.49 5.44
C ASP A 261 -18.97 19.05 5.26
N MET A 262 -18.58 18.85 4.00
CA MET A 262 -17.21 18.46 3.64
C MET A 262 -16.22 19.63 3.84
N PRO A 263 -15.00 19.36 4.36
CA PRO A 263 -13.96 20.38 4.47
C PRO A 263 -13.40 20.75 3.09
N ARG A 264 -12.92 21.99 2.97
CA ARG A 264 -11.89 22.34 1.99
C ARG A 264 -10.60 21.66 2.42
N ILE A 265 -9.87 21.11 1.46
CA ILE A 265 -8.49 20.71 1.66
C ILE A 265 -7.60 21.80 1.05
N THR A 266 -6.56 22.21 1.76
CA THR A 266 -5.52 23.10 1.23
C THR A 266 -4.16 22.47 1.46
N VAL A 267 -3.37 22.39 0.40
CA VAL A 267 -1.99 21.89 0.39
C VAL A 267 -1.07 23.08 0.26
N THR A 268 -0.32 23.40 1.32
CA THR A 268 0.69 24.47 1.29
C THR A 268 2.07 23.86 1.01
N PRO A 269 2.69 24.12 -0.17
CA PRO A 269 3.99 23.57 -0.51
C PRO A 269 5.14 24.32 0.17
N SER A 270 6.27 23.65 0.30
CA SER A 270 7.58 24.23 0.56
C SER A 270 8.66 23.47 -0.22
N GLY A 271 9.83 24.08 -0.39
CA GLY A 271 10.91 23.56 -1.24
C GLY A 271 10.98 24.32 -2.56
N SER A 272 11.27 23.61 -3.66
CA SER A 272 11.51 24.20 -4.98
C SER A 272 10.82 23.45 -6.11
N GLU A 273 10.63 24.13 -7.23
CA GLU A 273 10.20 23.51 -8.49
C GLU A 273 10.88 24.16 -9.71
N ILE A 274 10.84 23.47 -10.85
CA ILE A 274 11.37 23.97 -12.12
C ILE A 274 10.42 25.05 -12.65
N SER A 275 10.93 26.28 -12.81
CA SER A 275 10.20 27.45 -13.31
C SER A 275 10.45 27.75 -14.79
N GLY A 276 11.22 26.89 -15.46
CA GLY A 276 11.57 26.97 -16.87
C GLY A 276 12.91 26.29 -17.16
N PRO A 277 13.37 26.27 -18.44
CA PRO A 277 14.62 25.61 -18.82
C PRO A 277 15.81 26.11 -18.00
N GLY A 278 16.46 25.19 -17.27
CA GLY A 278 17.61 25.50 -16.40
C GLY A 278 17.32 26.41 -15.20
N LYS A 279 16.04 26.60 -14.82
CA LYS A 279 15.63 27.54 -13.76
C LYS A 279 14.73 26.88 -12.73
N THR A 280 14.96 27.21 -11.48
CA THR A 280 14.10 26.84 -10.35
C THR A 280 13.49 28.08 -9.70
N ARG A 281 12.42 27.88 -8.94
CA ARG A 281 11.88 28.87 -7.99
C ARG A 281 11.68 28.22 -6.63
N GLN A 282 11.68 29.03 -5.58
CA GLN A 282 11.22 28.59 -4.25
C GLN A 282 9.68 28.64 -4.20
N LEU A 283 9.11 27.76 -3.40
CA LEU A 283 7.66 27.65 -3.15
C LEU A 283 7.30 28.14 -1.74
N GLY A 284 6.10 28.68 -1.59
CA GLY A 284 5.59 29.10 -0.30
C GLY A 284 4.06 29.26 -0.26
N ALA A 285 3.59 30.05 0.72
CA ALA A 285 2.15 30.17 1.00
C ALA A 285 1.30 30.76 -0.14
N ALA A 286 1.91 31.45 -1.11
CA ALA A 286 1.23 31.94 -2.32
C ALA A 286 0.94 30.84 -3.34
N ASP A 287 1.64 29.71 -3.25
CA ASP A 287 1.52 28.53 -4.12
C ASP A 287 0.58 27.46 -3.54
N ALA A 288 -0.22 27.82 -2.52
CA ALA A 288 -1.07 26.89 -1.80
C ALA A 288 -2.30 26.47 -2.62
N VAL A 289 -2.32 25.22 -3.06
CA VAL A 289 -3.39 24.64 -3.88
C VAL A 289 -4.59 24.28 -3.00
N SER A 290 -5.81 24.45 -3.53
CA SER A 290 -7.06 24.16 -2.82
C SER A 290 -7.91 23.14 -3.55
N TYR A 291 -8.44 22.18 -2.79
CA TYR A 291 -9.36 21.15 -3.26
C TYR A 291 -10.71 21.27 -2.54
N VAL A 292 -11.79 21.06 -3.27
CA VAL A 292 -13.17 21.06 -2.78
C VAL A 292 -13.84 19.76 -3.19
N TYR A 293 -14.69 19.20 -2.33
CA TYR A 293 -15.47 18.01 -2.65
C TYR A 293 -16.60 18.34 -3.62
N ASP A 294 -16.59 17.70 -4.79
CA ASP A 294 -17.71 17.71 -5.73
C ASP A 294 -18.68 16.55 -5.40
N ALA A 295 -19.93 16.90 -5.14
CA ALA A 295 -20.99 15.95 -4.85
C ALA A 295 -21.48 15.16 -6.08
N ALA A 296 -21.22 15.64 -7.31
CA ALA A 296 -21.64 14.95 -8.53
C ALA A 296 -20.71 13.77 -8.89
N SER A 297 -19.40 13.99 -8.87
CA SER A 297 -18.38 12.95 -9.06
C SER A 297 -18.04 12.16 -7.79
N LYS A 298 -18.53 12.60 -6.62
CA LYS A 298 -18.17 12.10 -5.28
C LYS A 298 -16.65 12.15 -4.98
N LYS A 299 -15.93 13.12 -5.53
CA LYS A 299 -14.46 13.25 -5.41
C LYS A 299 -14.01 14.65 -5.01
N TYR A 300 -12.80 14.76 -4.48
CA TYR A 300 -12.13 16.06 -4.38
C TYR A 300 -11.56 16.48 -5.74
N ALA A 301 -11.75 17.75 -6.09
CA ALA A 301 -11.21 18.39 -7.29
C ALA A 301 -10.56 19.74 -6.94
N GLU A 302 -9.58 20.15 -7.73
CA GLU A 302 -8.87 21.43 -7.59
C GLU A 302 -9.78 22.62 -7.92
N LYS A 303 -9.56 23.78 -7.30
CA LYS A 303 -10.35 25.00 -7.50
C LYS A 303 -9.56 26.30 -7.42
#